data_AF-A0A0K1Q0Q0-F1
#
_entry.id   AF-A0A0K1Q0Q0-F1
#
_cell.length_a   1.000
_cell.length_b   1.000
_cell.length_c   1.000
_cell.angle_alpha   90.00
_cell.angle_beta   90.00
_cell.angle_gamma   90.00
#
_symmetry.space_group_name_H-M   'P 1'
#
loop_
_entity.id
_entity.type
_entity.pdbx_description
1 polymer ?
#
loop_
_entity_poly.entity_id
_entity_poly.type
_entity_poly.pdbx_seq_one_letter_code
_entity_poly.pdbx_strand_id
1 'polypeptide(L)'
;MPLPTLSPAEYALLREVRLSDEDHGGLDSAELATDEYDAMDRLCSLGLVEATGEYGEAPDGEEDERDAGATAIVYRITGAGVLALADAPPPERS
;
A
#
# COMPACT_ATOMS: atom_id res chain seq x y z
N MET A 1 -3.66 11.95 19.05
CA MET A 1 -4.59 12.17 17.92
C MET A 1 -5.47 10.93 17.83
N PRO A 2 -6.78 11.05 17.55
CA PRO A 2 -7.63 9.88 17.34
C PRO A 2 -7.16 9.14 16.07
N LEU A 3 -7.12 7.81 16.13
CA LEU A 3 -6.78 6.98 14.98
C LEU A 3 -7.95 6.98 13.98
N PRO A 4 -7.68 6.99 12.66
CA PRO A 4 -8.73 6.97 11.66
C PRO A 4 -9.51 5.65 11.71
N THR A 5 -10.83 5.74 11.56
CA THR A 5 -11.70 4.55 11.49
C THR A 5 -11.55 3.89 10.12
N LEU A 6 -10.99 2.68 10.09
CA LEU A 6 -10.83 1.88 8.88
C LEU A 6 -12.03 0.95 8.68
N SER A 7 -12.43 0.77 7.42
CA SER A 7 -13.32 -0.31 7.02
C SER A 7 -12.63 -1.67 7.13
N PRO A 8 -13.39 -2.79 7.15
CA PRO A 8 -12.80 -4.13 7.17
C PRO A 8 -11.84 -4.41 6.01
N ALA A 9 -12.13 -3.88 4.81
CA ALA A 9 -11.29 -4.05 3.63
C ALA A 9 -9.96 -3.28 3.77
N GLU A 10 -10.01 -2.00 4.16
CA GLU A 10 -8.81 -1.19 4.43
C GLU A 10 -7.96 -1.81 5.54
N TYR A 11 -8.59 -2.40 6.56
CA TYR A 11 -7.87 -3.08 7.63
C TYR A 11 -7.18 -4.36 7.15
N ALA A 12 -7.86 -5.17 6.34
CA ALA A 12 -7.27 -6.37 5.74
C ALA A 12 -6.09 -6.00 4.84
N LEU A 13 -6.24 -4.98 4.01
CA LEU A 13 -5.21 -4.50 3.11
C LEU A 13 -4.01 -3.91 3.87
N LEU A 14 -4.24 -3.12 4.93
CA LEU A 14 -3.16 -2.60 5.77
C LEU A 14 -2.38 -3.73 6.47
N ARG A 15 -3.05 -4.82 6.85
CA ARG A 15 -2.39 -6.01 7.39
C ARG A 15 -1.56 -6.73 6.33
N GLU A 16 -2.04 -6.80 5.10
CA GLU A 16 -1.29 -7.39 3.99
C GLU A 16 -0.02 -6.61 3.69
N VAL A 17 -0.12 -5.28 3.56
CA VAL A 17 1.06 -4.40 3.40
C VAL A 17 2.07 -4.59 4.52
N ARG A 18 1.62 -4.74 5.76
CA ARG A 18 2.50 -5.03 6.89
C ARG A 18 3.25 -6.35 6.70
N LEU A 19 2.54 -7.42 6.36
CA LEU A 19 3.14 -8.75 6.17
C LEU A 19 4.15 -8.71 5.02
N SER A 20 3.80 -8.08 3.90
CA SER A 20 4.71 -7.93 2.76
C SER A 20 5.90 -7.00 3.06
N ASP A 21 5.74 -5.96 3.90
CA ASP A 21 6.87 -5.14 4.37
C ASP A 21 7.82 -5.93 5.27
N GLU A 22 7.31 -6.80 6.14
CA GLU A 22 8.11 -7.68 7.00
C GLU A 22 8.84 -8.78 6.20
N ASP A 23 8.21 -9.33 5.16
CA ASP A 23 8.77 -10.44 4.38
C ASP A 23 9.67 -9.99 3.22
N HIS A 24 9.26 -8.93 2.49
CA HIS A 24 9.81 -8.57 1.18
C HIS A 24 10.09 -7.06 1.01
N GLY A 25 9.80 -6.24 2.02
CA GLY A 25 10.06 -4.79 1.99
C GLY A 25 8.96 -3.94 1.35
N GLY A 26 7.77 -4.52 1.13
CA GLY A 26 6.54 -3.82 0.76
C GLY A 26 5.63 -4.68 -0.11
N LEU A 27 4.40 -4.22 -0.33
CA LEU A 27 3.43 -4.83 -1.24
C LEU A 27 3.54 -4.22 -2.63
N ASP A 28 3.70 -5.04 -3.67
CA ASP A 28 3.76 -4.55 -5.04
C ASP A 28 2.35 -4.15 -5.52
N SER A 29 2.26 -2.99 -6.17
CA SER A 29 1.03 -2.52 -6.82
C SER A 29 0.43 -3.51 -7.83
N ALA A 30 1.25 -4.35 -8.45
CA ALA A 30 0.80 -5.39 -9.37
C ALA A 30 0.04 -6.52 -8.65
N GLU A 31 0.20 -6.67 -7.34
CA GLU A 31 -0.52 -7.66 -6.53
C GLU A 31 -1.91 -7.17 -6.11
N LEU A 32 -2.19 -5.87 -6.21
CA LEU A 32 -3.49 -5.29 -5.88
C LEU A 32 -4.56 -5.62 -6.92
N ALA A 33 -5.72 -6.08 -6.45
CA ALA A 33 -6.91 -6.15 -7.27
C ALA A 33 -7.41 -4.74 -7.61
N THR A 34 -8.15 -4.61 -8.73
CA THR A 34 -8.67 -3.31 -9.21
C THR A 34 -9.53 -2.60 -8.15
N ASP A 35 -10.27 -3.33 -7.34
CA ASP A 35 -11.11 -2.75 -6.27
C ASP A 35 -10.34 -2.37 -4.99
N GLU A 36 -9.08 -2.76 -4.86
CA GLU A 36 -8.23 -2.46 -3.71
C GLU A 36 -7.47 -1.14 -3.87
N TYR A 37 -7.39 -0.59 -5.09
CA TYR A 37 -6.70 0.69 -5.35
C TYR A 37 -7.32 1.86 -4.58
N ASP A 38 -8.65 1.95 -4.52
CA ASP A 38 -9.33 3.03 -3.78
C ASP A 38 -9.04 2.93 -2.27
N ALA A 39 -8.99 1.70 -1.74
CA ALA A 39 -8.63 1.46 -0.35
C ALA A 39 -7.15 1.80 -0.09
N MET A 40 -6.25 1.43 -1.00
CA MET A 40 -4.82 1.74 -0.90
C MET A 40 -4.54 3.24 -0.98
N ASP A 41 -5.18 3.95 -1.91
CA ASP A 41 -5.08 5.41 -2.04
C ASP A 41 -5.52 6.12 -0.76
N ARG A 42 -6.61 5.63 -0.15
CA ARG A 42 -7.08 6.14 1.13
C ARG A 42 -6.11 5.85 2.27
N LEU A 43 -5.52 4.66 2.34
CA LEU A 43 -4.49 4.33 3.33
C LEU A 43 -3.24 5.22 3.18
N CYS A 44 -2.85 5.54 1.94
CA CYS A 44 -1.78 6.49 1.64
C CYS A 44 -2.13 7.91 2.07
N SER A 45 -3.34 8.38 1.74
CA SER A 45 -3.86 9.69 2.13
C SER A 45 -3.97 9.88 3.64
N LEU A 46 -4.22 8.80 4.39
CA LEU A 46 -4.21 8.78 5.85
C LEU A 46 -2.79 8.71 6.45
N GLY A 47 -1.75 8.56 5.63
CA GLY A 47 -0.37 8.41 6.06
C GLY A 47 -0.07 7.08 6.77
N LEU A 48 -0.93 6.06 6.58
CA LEU A 48 -0.76 4.74 7.16
C LEU A 48 0.15 3.85 6.30
N VAL A 49 0.19 4.14 5.00
CA VAL A 49 1.02 3.49 3.99
C VAL A 49 1.77 4.57 3.21
N GLU A 50 2.98 4.26 2.80
CA GLU A 50 3.79 5.08 1.90
C GLU A 50 3.98 4.34 0.58
N ALA A 51 3.64 5.00 -0.54
CA ALA A 51 3.91 4.50 -1.88
C ALA A 51 5.33 4.91 -2.29
N THR A 52 6.18 3.91 -2.55
CA THR A 52 7.57 4.09 -2.96
C THR A 52 7.76 3.54 -4.37
N GLY A 53 8.11 4.41 -5.31
CA GLY A 53 8.27 4.07 -6.73
C GLY A 53 8.28 5.33 -7.58
N GLU A 54 9.08 5.34 -8.64
CA GLU A 54 9.11 6.46 -9.58
C GLU A 54 7.98 6.25 -10.58
N TYR A 55 6.97 7.14 -10.59
CA TYR A 55 6.15 7.32 -11.79
C TYR A 55 7.16 7.61 -12.91
N GLY A 56 7.40 6.65 -13.79
CA GLY A 56 8.31 6.84 -14.91
C GLY A 56 7.84 8.07 -15.68
N GLU A 57 8.56 9.18 -15.53
CA GLU A 57 8.44 10.30 -16.46
C GLU A 57 8.75 9.69 -17.83
N ALA A 58 7.77 9.69 -18.72
CA ALA A 58 7.93 9.07 -20.04
C ALA A 58 9.22 9.64 -20.66
N PRO A 59 10.23 8.81 -20.97
CA PRO A 59 11.46 9.31 -21.55
C PRO A 59 11.10 9.93 -22.89
N ASP A 60 11.35 11.22 -23.02
CA ASP A 60 11.20 11.96 -24.27
C ASP A 60 12.18 11.33 -25.28
N GLY A 61 11.64 10.60 -26.25
CA GLY A 61 12.31 10.29 -27.50
C GLY A 61 13.31 9.12 -27.49
N GLU A 62 12.99 8.15 -28.36
CA GLU A 62 13.86 7.17 -29.01
C GLU A 62 13.93 5.77 -28.38
N GLU A 63 13.52 4.83 -29.23
CA GLU A 63 13.15 3.45 -28.97
C GLU A 63 14.39 2.58 -28.70
N ASP A 64 14.46 1.95 -27.53
CA ASP A 64 15.21 0.71 -27.34
C ASP A 64 14.26 -0.33 -26.73
N GLU A 65 13.87 -1.32 -27.54
CA GLU A 65 12.78 -2.28 -27.31
C GLU A 65 13.14 -3.39 -26.29
N ARG A 66 13.95 -3.10 -25.26
CA ARG A 66 14.36 -4.08 -24.25
C ARG A 66 14.19 -3.49 -22.86
N ASP A 67 13.19 -4.01 -22.15
CA ASP A 67 12.72 -3.57 -20.83
C ASP A 67 12.14 -2.15 -20.82
N ALA A 68 10.90 -2.03 -21.28
CA ALA A 68 10.05 -0.92 -20.88
C ALA A 68 9.90 -0.98 -19.35
N GLY A 69 10.73 -0.19 -18.65
CA GLY A 69 10.81 -0.12 -17.20
C GLY A 69 9.49 0.35 -16.60
N ALA A 70 8.57 -0.58 -16.39
CA ALA A 70 7.48 -0.40 -15.45
C ALA A 70 8.11 -0.37 -14.05
N THR A 71 8.44 0.82 -13.55
CA THR A 71 8.77 0.98 -12.14
C THR A 71 7.52 0.61 -11.33
N ALA A 72 7.51 -0.60 -10.78
CA ALA A 72 6.44 -1.07 -9.93
C ALA A 72 6.37 -0.18 -8.67
N ILE A 73 5.16 0.29 -8.34
CA ILE A 73 4.93 1.02 -7.10
C ILE A 73 4.93 -0.01 -5.97
N VAL A 74 5.76 0.21 -4.94
CA VAL A 74 5.83 -0.63 -3.75
C VAL A 74 5.24 0.13 -2.57
N TYR A 75 4.23 -0.44 -1.92
CA TYR A 75 3.56 0.13 -0.76
C TYR A 75 4.18 -0.39 0.53
N ARG A 76 4.55 0.51 1.44
CA ARG A 76 5.20 0.18 2.72
C ARG A 76 4.41 0.71 3.89
N ILE A 77 4.32 -0.05 4.97
CA ILE A 77 3.59 0.38 6.16
C ILE A 77 4.38 1.46 6.93
N THR A 78 3.70 2.51 7.38
CA THR A 78 4.31 3.54 8.23
C THR A 78 4.19 3.19 9.70
N GLY A 79 4.93 3.90 10.57
CA GLY A 79 4.73 3.78 12.02
C GLY A 79 3.29 4.08 12.48
N ALA A 80 2.58 4.99 11.78
CA ALA A 80 1.18 5.26 12.05
C ALA A 80 0.27 4.09 11.63
N GLY A 81 0.57 3.44 10.49
CA GLY A 81 -0.10 2.21 10.06
C GLY A 81 0.04 1.09 11.07
N VAL A 82 1.24 0.87 11.61
CA VAL A 82 1.49 -0.14 12.65
C VAL A 82 0.66 0.14 13.92
N LEU A 83 0.57 1.40 14.34
CA LEU A 83 -0.26 1.79 15.48
C LEU A 83 -1.76 1.61 15.22
N ALA A 84 -2.23 1.92 14.00
CA ALA A 84 -3.62 1.70 13.61
C ALA A 84 -4.01 0.21 13.66
N LEU A 85 -3.08 -0.70 13.33
CA LEU A 85 -3.30 -2.15 13.49
C LEU A 85 -3.35 -2.60 14.96
N ALA A 86 -2.63 -1.92 15.85
CA ALA A 86 -2.59 -2.28 17.27
C ALA A 86 -3.82 -1.82 18.06
N ASP A 87 -4.46 -0.71 17.64
CA ASP A 87 -5.63 -0.13 18.30
C ASP A 87 -6.97 -0.70 17.79
N ALA A 88 -6.93 -1.52 16.73
CA ALA A 88 -8.14 -2.08 16.16
C ALA A 88 -8.88 -2.95 17.21
N PRO A 89 -10.20 -2.75 17.36
CA PRO A 89 -10.98 -3.54 18.29
C PRO A 89 -10.85 -5.03 17.92
N PRO A 90 -10.71 -5.94 18.90
CA PRO A 90 -10.65 -7.36 18.62
C PRO A 90 -11.91 -7.78 17.85
N PRO A 91 -11.82 -8.74 16.91
CA PRO A 91 -13.00 -9.23 16.22
C PRO A 91 -14.01 -9.71 17.26
N GLU A 92 -15.23 -9.17 17.23
CA GLU A 92 -16.31 -9.62 18.10
C GLU A 92 -16.48 -11.12 17.88
N ARG A 93 -16.12 -11.91 18.91
CA ARG A 93 -16.36 -13.36 18.90
C ARG A 93 -17.88 -13.57 18.97
N SER A 94 -18.48 -13.87 17.82
CA SER A 94 -19.85 -14.35 17.75
C SER A 94 -19.94 -15.85 18.02
#